data_AF-A0A6B3EZT1-F1
#
_entry.id   AF-A0A6B3EZT1-F1
#
_cell.length_a   1.000
_cell.length_b   1.000
_cell.length_c   1.000
_cell.angle_alpha   90.00
_cell.angle_beta   90.00
_cell.angle_gamma   90.00
#
_symmetry.space_group_name_H-M   'P 1'
#
loop_
_entity.id
_entity.type
_entity.pdbx_description
1 polymer ?
#
loop_
_entity_poly.entity_id
_entity_poly.type
_entity_poly.pdbx_seq_one_letter_code
_entity_poly.pdbx_strand_id
1 'polypeptide(L)' 'RACARYVLRQGGVDPLPLYRALCAAPAGHPGACAGLGECGVPGDAETLWPLLEHPLPAVRLHTVAGLRALDA' A
#
# COMPACT_ATOMS: atom_id res chain seq x y z
N ARG A 1 2.05 10.69 -6.96
CA ARG A 1 1.00 9.63 -6.83
C ARG A 1 -0.39 10.14 -6.43
N ALA A 2 -0.55 11.44 -6.12
CA ALA A 2 -1.86 12.06 -5.88
C ALA A 2 -2.91 11.76 -6.97
N CYS A 3 -2.51 11.63 -8.25
CA CYS A 3 -3.43 11.32 -9.34
C CYS A 3 -4.12 9.96 -9.22
N ALA A 4 -3.44 8.91 -8.73
CA ALA A 4 -4.03 7.57 -8.69
C ALA A 4 -5.18 7.50 -7.67
N ARG A 5 -4.99 8.05 -6.47
CA ARG A 5 -6.04 8.18 -5.46
C ARG A 5 -7.14 9.13 -5.90
N TYR A 6 -6.77 10.26 -6.51
CA TYR A 6 -7.73 11.23 -7.02
C TYR A 6 -8.65 10.58 -8.06
N VAL A 7 -8.10 9.87 -9.04
CA VAL A 7 -8.86 9.17 -10.10
C VAL A 7 -9.75 8.06 -9.51
N LEU A 8 -9.27 7.26 -8.55
CA LEU A 8 -10.10 6.25 -7.89
C LEU A 8 -11.32 6.89 -7.20
N ARG A 9 -11.10 8.00 -6.49
CA ARG A 9 -12.20 8.75 -5.84
C ARG A 9 -13.15 9.40 -6.85
N GLN A 10 -12.66 9.91 -7.98
CA GLN A 10 -13.53 10.40 -9.07
C GLN A 10 -14.40 9.27 -9.65
N GLY A 11 -13.89 8.04 -9.66
CA GLY A 11 -14.65 6.84 -10.04
C GLY A 11 -15.54 6.26 -8.93
N GLY A 12 -15.65 6.91 -7.76
CA GLY A 12 -16.43 6.41 -6.62
C GLY A 12 -15.82 5.20 -5.91
N VAL A 13 -14.56 4.87 -6.18
CA VAL A 13 -13.84 3.76 -5.55
C VAL A 13 -13.14 4.27 -4.29
N ASP A 14 -13.43 3.65 -3.15
CA ASP A 14 -12.63 3.84 -1.95
C ASP A 14 -11.24 3.18 -2.14
N PRO A 15 -10.15 3.96 -2.13
CA PRO A 15 -8.81 3.40 -2.32
C PRO A 15 -8.36 2.49 -1.18
N LEU A 16 -8.90 2.64 0.04
CA LEU A 16 -8.41 1.91 1.21
C LEU A 16 -8.70 0.39 1.14
N PRO A 17 -9.96 -0.07 0.94
CA PRO A 17 -10.24 -1.49 0.76
C PRO A 17 -9.50 -2.10 -0.44
N LEU A 18 -9.32 -1.32 -1.51
CA LEU A 18 -8.57 -1.76 -2.69
C LEU A 18 -7.12 -2.06 -2.33
N TYR A 19 -6.40 -1.13 -1.72
CA TYR A 19 -4.98 -1.34 -1.40
C TYR A 19 -4.76 -2.41 -0.33
N ARG A 20 -5.69 -2.57 0.62
CA ARG A 20 -5.68 -3.73 1.54
C ARG A 20 -5.76 -5.05 0.79
N ALA A 21 -6.69 -5.17 -0.15
CA ALA A 21 -6.84 -6.37 -0.97
C ALA A 21 -5.60 -6.64 -1.86
N LEU A 22 -5.04 -5.60 -2.48
CA LEU A 22 -3.84 -5.76 -3.31
C LEU A 22 -2.60 -6.13 -2.50
N CYS A 23 -2.50 -5.70 -1.23
CA CYS A 23 -1.41 -6.12 -0.33
C CYS A 23 -1.46 -7.60 0.05
N ALA A 24 -2.60 -8.28 -0.12
CA ALA A 24 -2.69 -9.74 0.05
C ALA A 24 -2.02 -10.52 -1.10
N ALA A 25 -1.73 -9.86 -2.23
CA ALA A 25 -1.04 -10.44 -3.39
C ALA A 25 0.14 -9.53 -3.84
N PRO A 26 1.13 -9.31 -2.97
CA PRO A 26 2.14 -8.25 -3.15
C PRO A 26 3.04 -8.49 -4.35
N ALA A 27 3.25 -9.75 -4.76
CA ALA A 27 4.02 -10.08 -5.95
C ALA A 27 3.35 -9.62 -7.25
N GLY A 28 2.02 -9.68 -7.33
CA GLY A 28 1.26 -9.18 -8.48
C GLY A 28 1.11 -7.65 -8.48
N HIS A 29 1.22 -7.03 -7.30
CA HIS A 29 1.04 -5.60 -7.12
C HIS A 29 2.09 -4.98 -6.19
N PRO A 30 3.37 -4.92 -6.58
CA PRO A 30 4.43 -4.44 -5.68
C PRO A 30 4.19 -3.01 -5.17
N GLY A 31 3.54 -2.16 -5.97
CA GLY A 31 3.19 -0.79 -5.58
C GLY A 31 2.06 -0.66 -4.55
N ALA A 32 1.36 -1.75 -4.22
CA ALA A 32 0.20 -1.71 -3.33
C ALA A 32 0.53 -1.22 -1.93
N CYS A 33 1.67 -1.62 -1.37
CA CYS A 33 2.08 -1.22 -0.02
C CYS A 33 2.28 0.30 0.10
N ALA A 34 2.84 0.93 -0.94
CA ALA A 34 2.99 2.38 -0.97
C ALA A 34 1.63 3.08 -1.13
N GLY A 35 0.72 2.50 -1.91
CA GLY A 35 -0.66 3.00 -2.02
C GLY A 35 -1.43 2.89 -0.70
N LEU A 36 -1.26 1.78 0.04
CA LEU A 36 -1.84 1.58 1.37
C LEU A 36 -1.32 2.64 2.33
N GLY A 37 -0.01 2.95 2.33
CA GLY A 37 0.53 4.00 3.21
C GLY A 37 -0.01 5.40 2.92
N GLU A 38 -0.48 5.68 1.70
CA GLU A 38 -1.06 6.99 1.37
C GLU A 38 -2.50 7.18 1.90
N CYS A 39 -3.26 6.11 2.13
CA CYS A 39 -4.68 6.16 2.50
C CYS A 39 -5.07 5.34 3.74
N GLY A 40 -4.14 4.56 4.28
CA GLY A 40 -4.33 3.69 5.43
C GLY A 40 -4.35 4.42 6.76
N VAL A 41 -4.56 3.63 7.80
CA VAL A 41 -4.50 4.04 9.20
C VAL A 41 -3.32 3.33 9.88
N PRO A 42 -2.85 3.79 11.06
CA PRO A 42 -1.70 3.17 11.73
C PRO A 42 -1.79 1.64 11.89
N GLY A 43 -2.99 1.09 12.12
CA GLY A 43 -3.20 -0.37 12.20
C GLY A 43 -2.90 -1.15 10.91
N ASP A 44 -2.91 -0.49 9.75
CA ASP A 44 -2.54 -1.13 8.48
C ASP A 44 -1.04 -1.48 8.43
N ALA A 45 -0.20 -0.87 9.27
CA ALA A 45 1.22 -1.20 9.36
C ALA A 45 1.45 -2.67 9.74
N GLU A 46 0.56 -3.29 10.51
CA GLU A 46 0.63 -4.72 10.88
C GLU A 46 0.61 -5.63 9.65
N THR A 47 -0.13 -5.24 8.60
CA THR A 47 -0.16 -5.99 7.34
C THR A 47 1.09 -5.80 6.49
N LEU A 48 1.82 -4.71 6.70
CA LEU A 48 3.03 -4.37 5.93
C LEU A 48 4.31 -4.96 6.55
N TRP A 49 4.39 -5.09 7.87
CA TRP A 49 5.59 -5.60 8.55
C TRP A 49 6.13 -6.92 7.98
N PRO A 50 5.32 -7.97 7.75
CA PRO A 50 5.82 -9.23 7.18
C PRO A 50 6.41 -9.09 5.77
N LEU A 51 6.01 -8.06 5.02
CA LEU A 51 6.42 -7.87 3.62
C LEU A 51 7.84 -7.31 3.48
N LEU A 52 8.46 -6.87 4.58
CA LEU A 52 9.89 -6.50 4.59
C LEU A 52 10.81 -7.68 4.30
N GLU A 53 10.36 -8.91 4.53
CA GLU A 53 11.13 -10.13 4.24
C GLU A 53 10.77 -10.74 2.88
N HIS A 54 9.86 -10.12 2.12
CA HIS A 54 9.40 -10.66 0.85
C HIS A 54 10.56 -10.83 -0.15
N PRO A 55 10.63 -11.94 -0.92
CA PRO A 55 11.77 -12.22 -1.80
C PRO A 55 11.96 -11.17 -2.91
N LEU A 56 10.86 -10.60 -3.41
CA LEU A 56 10.91 -9.56 -4.45
C LEU A 56 11.38 -8.20 -3.88
N PRO A 57 12.49 -7.62 -4.39
CA PRO A 57 12.99 -6.32 -3.92
C PRO A 57 11.99 -5.18 -4.10
N ALA A 58 11.19 -5.20 -5.16
CA ALA A 58 10.19 -4.18 -5.44
C ALA A 58 9.09 -4.13 -4.36
N VAL A 59 8.69 -5.28 -3.81
CA VAL A 59 7.74 -5.34 -2.69
C VAL A 59 8.36 -4.65 -1.48
N ARG A 60 9.57 -5.07 -1.08
CA ARG A 60 10.27 -4.49 0.08
C ARG A 60 10.44 -2.97 -0.04
N LEU A 61 10.85 -2.48 -1.20
CA LEU A 61 10.99 -1.04 -1.47
C LEU A 61 9.70 -0.28 -1.19
N HIS A 62 8.57 -0.78 -1.69
CA HIS A 62 7.27 -0.14 -1.51
C HIS A 62 6.69 -0.35 -0.11
N THR A 63 7.02 -1.46 0.57
CA THR A 63 6.70 -1.67 1.99
C THR A 63 7.36 -0.61 2.87
N VAL A 64 8.65 -0.33 2.68
CA VAL A 64 9.34 0.74 3.43
C VAL A 64 8.69 2.10 3.19
N ALA A 65 8.35 2.42 1.95
CA ALA A 65 7.65 3.67 1.64
C ALA A 65 6.26 3.75 2.30
N GLY A 66 5.51 2.64 2.30
CA GLY A 66 4.20 2.55 2.95
C GLY A 66 4.27 2.74 4.47
N LEU A 67 5.19 2.04 5.13
CA LEU A 67 5.40 2.15 6.58
C LEU A 67 5.79 3.57 7.00
N ARG A 68 6.69 4.23 6.27
CA ARG A 68 7.07 5.63 6.55
C ARG A 68 5.92 6.60 6.39
N ALA A 69 5.00 6.35 5.45
CA ALA A 69 3.84 7.21 5.24
C ALA A 69 2.78 7.04 6.35
N LEU A 70 2.68 5.85 6.95
CA LEU A 70 1.76 5.59 8.07
C LEU A 70 2.26 6.15 9.42
N ASP A 71 3.56 6.41 9.53
CA ASP A 71 4.23 6.91 10.75
C ASP A 71 4.42 8.44 10.74
N ALA A 72 4.07 9.11 9.63
CA ALA A 72 4.19 10.56 9.44
C ALA A 72 2.91 11.32 9.81
#